data_AF-A0A6B3G1W6-F1
#
_entry.id   AF-A0A6B3G1W6-F1
#
_cell.length_a   1.000
_cell.length_b   1.000
_cell.length_c   1.000
_cell.angle_alpha   90.00
_cell.angle_beta   90.00
_cell.angle_gamma   90.00
#
_symmetry.space_group_name_H-M   'P 1'
#
loop_
_entity.id
_entity.type
_entity.pdbx_description
1 polymer ?
#
loop_
_entity_poly.entity_id
_entity_poly.type
_entity_poly.pdbx_seq_one_letter_code
_entity_poly.pdbx_strand_id
1 'polypeptide(L)'
;ENSLSGGNVQLRWWQHVRLTAISTFWVLIIAIPLGIALTRRRLRRAAPAFTALANIGQATPAIGLLALLVIWLGIGPRTAIIGIVIYAVLPVLSNTVAGLRAIEPNMIEAARGMGMSGRGVLLKVELPLAVPLILAGVRTALVLNVG
;
A
#
# COMPACT_ATOMS: atom_id res chain seq x y z
N GLU A 1 -21.33 -17.47 28.47
CA GLU A 1 -22.17 -17.77 27.28
C GLU A 1 -21.25 -18.03 26.10
N ASN A 2 -21.36 -19.22 25.50
CA ASN A 2 -20.37 -19.74 24.56
C ASN A 2 -20.37 -18.96 23.23
N SER A 3 -19.25 -18.29 22.93
CA SER A 3 -19.02 -17.55 21.69
C SER A 3 -18.94 -18.42 20.42
N LEU A 4 -19.12 -19.73 20.55
CA LEU A 4 -18.93 -20.72 19.49
C LEU A 4 -20.24 -21.37 18.97
N SER A 5 -21.39 -21.14 19.61
CA SER A 5 -22.67 -21.72 19.17
C SER A 5 -23.56 -20.68 18.47
N GLY A 6 -23.88 -20.92 17.19
CA GLY A 6 -24.99 -20.23 16.49
C GLY A 6 -24.61 -19.22 15.40
N GLY A 7 -23.75 -19.56 14.44
CA GLY A 7 -23.50 -18.72 13.25
C GLY A 7 -22.69 -17.42 13.49
N ASN A 8 -22.40 -17.07 14.75
CA ASN A 8 -21.63 -15.89 15.12
C ASN A 8 -20.17 -15.93 14.66
N VAL A 9 -19.55 -17.11 14.63
CA VAL A 9 -18.19 -17.29 14.11
C VAL A 9 -18.15 -16.98 12.61
N GLN A 10 -19.13 -17.47 11.85
CA GLN A 10 -19.24 -17.23 10.42
C GLN A 10 -19.56 -15.76 10.12
N LEU A 11 -20.42 -15.12 10.92
CA LEU A 11 -20.71 -13.69 10.82
C LEU A 11 -19.48 -12.83 11.08
N ARG A 12 -18.72 -13.12 12.15
CA ARG A 12 -17.48 -12.40 12.49
C ARG A 12 -16.39 -12.62 11.46
N TRP A 13 -16.28 -13.84 10.92
CA TRP A 13 -15.34 -14.16 9.85
C TRP A 13 -15.64 -13.34 8.59
N TRP A 14 -16.91 -13.24 8.19
CA TRP A 14 -17.33 -12.42 7.05
C TRP A 14 -17.12 -10.92 7.29
N GLN A 15 -17.40 -10.44 8.51
CA GLN A 15 -17.12 -9.06 8.90
C GLN A 15 -15.62 -8.73 8.79
N HIS A 16 -14.76 -9.65 9.23
CA HIS A 16 -13.31 -9.48 9.15
C HIS A 16 -12.84 -9.43 7.69
N VAL A 17 -13.28 -10.36 6.84
CA VAL A 17 -12.98 -10.34 5.39
C VAL A 17 -13.43 -9.03 4.74
N ARG A 18 -14.63 -8.55 5.06
CA ARG A 18 -15.15 -7.29 4.53
C ARG A 18 -14.31 -6.10 4.99
N LEU A 19 -13.90 -6.06 6.26
CA LEU A 19 -13.04 -5.00 6.81
C LEU A 19 -11.65 -5.01 6.16
N THR A 20 -11.03 -6.19 6.02
CA THR A 20 -9.74 -6.33 5.33
C THR A 20 -9.85 -5.86 3.89
N ALA A 21 -10.89 -6.26 3.15
CA ALA A 21 -11.08 -5.85 1.75
C ALA A 21 -11.25 -4.32 1.62
N ILE A 22 -12.07 -3.70 2.49
CA ILE A 22 -12.26 -2.24 2.50
C ILE A 22 -10.96 -1.52 2.86
N SER A 23 -10.23 -2.00 3.88
CA SER A 23 -8.95 -1.42 4.28
C SER A 23 -7.93 -1.50 3.15
N THR A 24 -7.77 -2.68 2.55
CA THR A 24 -6.85 -2.89 1.42
C THR A 24 -7.24 -2.03 0.23
N PHE A 25 -8.53 -1.88 -0.08
CA PHE A 25 -8.98 -0.97 -1.14
C PHE A 25 -8.49 0.46 -0.93
N TRP A 26 -8.64 1.02 0.28
CA TRP A 26 -8.14 2.36 0.61
C TRP A 26 -6.61 2.43 0.56
N VAL A 27 -5.92 1.40 1.05
CA VAL A 27 -4.46 1.29 0.95
C VAL A 27 -4.01 1.35 -0.52
N LEU A 28 -4.65 0.62 -1.42
CA LEU A 28 -4.31 0.60 -2.85
C LEU A 28 -4.56 1.96 -3.52
N ILE A 29 -5.70 2.58 -3.24
CA ILE A 29 -6.08 3.90 -3.76
C ILE A 29 -5.08 4.98 -3.34
N ILE A 30 -4.48 4.86 -2.16
CA ILE A 30 -3.50 5.84 -1.68
C ILE A 30 -2.11 5.47 -2.19
N ALA A 31 -1.66 4.24 -1.93
CA ALA A 31 -0.28 3.83 -2.13
C ALA A 31 0.12 3.76 -3.61
N ILE A 32 -0.74 3.25 -4.50
CA ILE A 32 -0.38 3.09 -5.91
C ILE A 32 -0.22 4.45 -6.60
N PRO A 33 -1.20 5.38 -6.54
CA PRO A 33 -1.03 6.71 -7.14
C PRO A 33 0.13 7.48 -6.55
N LEU A 34 0.35 7.40 -5.22
CA LEU A 34 1.47 8.05 -4.57
C LEU A 34 2.81 7.46 -5.05
N GLY A 35 2.89 6.13 -5.21
CA GLY A 35 4.06 5.44 -5.74
C GLY A 35 4.39 5.85 -7.17
N ILE A 36 3.37 5.91 -8.03
CA ILE A 36 3.50 6.43 -9.41
C ILE A 36 3.93 7.90 -9.39
N ALA A 37 3.39 8.72 -8.48
CA ALA A 37 3.76 10.12 -8.39
C ALA A 37 5.24 10.29 -7.99
N LEU A 38 5.74 9.49 -7.04
CA LEU A 38 7.13 9.54 -6.57
C LEU A 38 8.16 9.08 -7.59
N THR A 39 7.77 8.27 -8.58
CA THR A 39 8.64 7.90 -9.70
C THR A 39 8.66 8.94 -10.83
N ARG A 40 7.73 9.89 -10.84
CA ARG A 40 7.71 10.99 -11.84
C ARG A 40 8.81 12.00 -11.55
N ARG A 41 9.35 12.61 -12.62
CA ARG A 41 10.47 13.57 -12.58
C ARG A 41 10.24 14.77 -11.64
N ARG A 42 8.99 15.19 -11.44
CA ARG A 42 8.61 16.30 -10.54
C ARG A 42 8.78 15.97 -9.06
N LEU A 43 8.45 14.75 -8.65
CA LEU A 43 8.50 14.31 -7.24
C LEU A 43 9.70 13.39 -6.94
N ARG A 44 10.57 13.12 -7.91
CA ARG A 44 11.77 12.30 -7.73
C ARG A 44 12.68 12.81 -6.60
N ARG A 45 12.70 14.12 -6.33
CA ARG A 45 13.43 14.72 -5.20
C ARG A 45 12.84 14.38 -3.83
N ALA A 46 11.54 14.09 -3.76
CA ALA A 46 10.87 13.68 -2.53
C ALA A 46 11.03 12.18 -2.24
N ALA A 47 11.43 11.39 -3.23
CA ALA A 47 11.55 9.95 -3.08
C ALA A 47 12.50 9.49 -1.95
N PRO A 48 13.69 10.10 -1.72
CA PRO A 48 14.55 9.74 -0.58
C PRO A 48 13.89 9.98 0.77
N ALA A 49 13.16 11.10 0.90
CA ALA A 49 12.41 11.43 2.11
C ALA A 49 11.29 10.41 2.37
N PHE A 50 10.58 10.00 1.31
CA PHE A 50 9.56 8.96 1.42
C PHE A 50 10.13 7.58 1.74
N THR A 51 11.27 7.20 1.16
CA THR A 51 11.95 5.95 1.50
C THR A 51 12.42 5.97 2.96
N ALA A 52 12.96 7.08 3.44
CA ALA A 52 13.31 7.24 4.85
C ALA A 52 12.08 7.11 5.76
N LEU A 53 10.98 7.79 5.41
CA LEU A 53 9.71 7.70 6.15
C LEU A 53 9.16 6.27 6.18
N ALA A 54 9.22 5.56 5.05
CA ALA A 54 8.78 4.17 4.95
C ALA A 54 9.65 3.23 5.79
N ASN A 55 10.97 3.43 5.78
CA ASN A 55 11.90 2.65 6.59
C ASN A 55 11.68 2.88 8.09
N ILE A 56 11.48 4.15 8.50
CA ILE A 56 11.16 4.50 9.88
C ILE A 56 9.82 3.88 10.28
N GLY A 57 8.79 4.02 9.45
CA GLY A 57 7.48 3.47 9.72
C GLY A 57 7.49 1.95 9.83
N GLN A 58 8.23 1.24 8.97
CA GLN A 58 8.36 -0.22 9.04
C GLN A 58 9.20 -0.69 10.23
N ALA A 59 10.24 0.06 10.62
CA ALA A 59 11.03 -0.21 11.81
C ALA A 59 10.28 0.10 13.12
N THR A 60 9.22 0.91 13.05
CA THR A 60 8.42 1.29 14.23
C THR A 60 7.54 0.12 14.65
N PRO A 61 7.51 -0.27 15.94
CA PRO A 61 6.57 -1.26 16.44
C PRO A 61 5.13 -0.80 16.21
N ALA A 62 4.32 -1.62 15.54
CA ALA A 62 2.91 -1.29 15.25
C ALA A 62 2.11 -0.96 16.52
N ILE A 63 2.39 -1.68 17.62
CA ILE A 63 1.77 -1.45 18.94
C ILE A 63 2.11 -0.05 19.48
N GLY A 64 3.36 0.41 19.31
CA GLY A 64 3.78 1.74 19.75
C GLY A 64 3.09 2.85 18.98
N LEU A 65 2.95 2.70 17.66
CA LEU A 65 2.20 3.64 16.82
C LEU A 65 0.72 3.70 17.22
N LEU A 66 0.10 2.54 17.46
CA LEU A 66 -1.29 2.48 17.93
C LEU A 66 -1.47 3.17 19.28
N ALA A 67 -0.56 2.97 20.24
CA ALA A 67 -0.62 3.63 21.53
C ALA A 67 -0.57 5.16 21.39
N LEU A 68 0.33 5.68 20.55
CA LEU A 68 0.42 7.12 20.25
C LEU A 68 -0.86 7.65 19.62
N LEU A 69 -1.42 6.94 18.63
CA LEU A 69 -2.67 7.34 17.97
C LEU A 69 -3.86 7.31 18.93
N VAL A 70 -3.91 6.36 19.87
CA VAL A 70 -4.95 6.30 20.90
C VAL A 70 -4.88 7.50 21.83
N ILE A 71 -3.68 7.94 22.22
CA ILE A 71 -3.51 9.15 23.06
C ILE A 71 -4.04 10.39 22.32
N TRP A 72 -3.84 10.47 21.01
CA TRP A 72 -4.21 11.65 20.21
C TRP A 72 -5.66 11.66 19.71
N LEU A 73 -6.15 10.54 19.19
CA LEU A 73 -7.48 10.42 18.57
C LEU A 73 -8.52 9.74 19.49
N GLY A 74 -8.09 9.22 20.64
CA GLY A 74 -8.92 8.44 21.54
C GLY A 74 -9.06 6.98 21.12
N ILE A 75 -9.68 6.19 22.01
CA ILE A 75 -9.96 4.78 21.77
C ILE A 75 -11.18 4.66 20.84
N GLY A 76 -11.01 3.94 19.74
CA GLY A 76 -12.14 3.63 18.87
C GLY A 76 -11.75 2.92 17.57
N PRO A 77 -12.74 2.38 16.83
CA PRO A 77 -12.50 1.67 15.59
C PRO A 77 -11.88 2.57 14.50
N ARG A 78 -12.17 3.88 14.51
CA ARG A 78 -11.56 4.84 13.58
C ARG A 78 -10.04 4.94 13.77
N THR A 79 -9.58 5.02 15.02
CA THR A 79 -8.15 5.10 15.36
C THR A 79 -7.40 3.85 14.92
N ALA A 80 -7.98 2.66 15.12
CA ALA A 80 -7.42 1.40 14.67
C ALA A 80 -7.30 1.35 13.13
N ILE A 81 -8.35 1.74 12.40
CA ILE A 81 -8.34 1.79 10.93
C ILE A 81 -7.25 2.74 10.42
N ILE A 82 -7.12 3.93 11.01
CA ILE A 82 -6.10 4.91 10.62
C ILE A 82 -4.69 4.34 10.84
N GLY A 83 -4.42 3.74 12.00
CA GLY A 83 -3.11 3.13 12.29
C GLY A 83 -2.76 2.01 11.31
N ILE A 84 -3.73 1.13 11.04
CA ILE A 84 -3.58 0.03 10.08
C ILE A 84 -3.31 0.57 8.67
N VAL A 85 -4.07 1.56 8.21
CA VAL A 85 -3.89 2.16 6.87
C VAL A 85 -2.52 2.82 6.75
N ILE A 86 -2.07 3.59 7.74
CA ILE A 86 -0.75 4.24 7.74
C ILE A 86 0.35 3.17 7.58
N TYR A 87 0.24 2.08 8.34
CA TYR A 87 1.24 1.03 8.32
C TYR A 87 1.21 0.20 7.03
N ALA A 88 0.01 -0.17 6.57
CA ALA A 88 -0.21 -0.99 5.38
C ALA A 88 0.05 -0.26 4.04
N VAL A 89 -0.02 1.08 4.01
CA VAL A 89 0.36 1.89 2.84
C VAL A 89 1.85 1.76 2.52
N LEU A 90 2.71 1.67 3.52
CA LEU A 90 4.16 1.65 3.33
C LEU A 90 4.66 0.50 2.45
N PRO A 91 4.32 -0.78 2.70
CA PRO A 91 4.80 -1.87 1.85
C PRO A 91 4.27 -1.79 0.42
N VAL A 92 3.00 -1.40 0.21
CA VAL A 92 2.43 -1.26 -1.14
C VAL A 92 3.12 -0.13 -1.89
N LEU A 93 3.34 1.01 -1.22
CA LEU A 93 4.00 2.17 -1.78
C LEU A 93 5.44 1.83 -2.19
N SER A 94 6.22 1.27 -1.27
CA SER A 94 7.62 0.90 -1.51
C SER A 94 7.75 -0.08 -2.65
N ASN A 95 6.89 -1.10 -2.71
CA ASN A 95 6.90 -2.07 -3.80
C ASN A 95 6.45 -1.47 -5.14
N THR A 96 5.50 -0.54 -5.13
CA THR A 96 5.10 0.19 -6.35
C THR A 96 6.26 1.01 -6.90
N VAL A 97 6.96 1.75 -6.03
CA VAL A 97 8.14 2.53 -6.42
C VAL A 97 9.27 1.62 -6.91
N ALA A 98 9.53 0.50 -6.23
CA ALA A 98 10.53 -0.47 -6.63
C ALA A 98 10.20 -1.11 -7.98
N GLY A 99 8.95 -1.54 -8.20
CA GLY A 99 8.47 -2.13 -9.45
C GLY A 99 8.63 -1.19 -10.63
N LEU A 100 8.24 0.08 -10.46
CA LEU A 100 8.39 1.09 -11.51
C LEU A 100 9.86 1.46 -11.79
N ARG A 101 10.75 1.37 -10.79
CA ARG A 101 12.19 1.66 -10.94
C ARG A 101 13.00 0.48 -11.49
N ALA A 102 12.51 -0.75 -11.33
CA ALA A 102 13.15 -1.95 -11.83
C ALA A 102 13.06 -2.08 -13.36
N ILE A 103 12.19 -1.30 -14.01
CA ILE A 103 12.03 -1.31 -15.46
C ILE A 103 13.24 -0.65 -16.12
N GLU A 104 13.84 -1.34 -17.08
CA GLU A 104 14.98 -0.84 -17.82
C GLU A 104 14.63 0.43 -18.62
N PRO A 105 15.49 1.47 -18.60
CA PRO A 105 15.27 2.69 -19.38
C PRO A 105 15.06 2.43 -20.88
N ASN A 106 15.76 1.44 -21.43
CA ASN A 106 15.67 1.06 -22.84
C ASN A 106 14.25 0.63 -23.24
N MET A 107 13.52 -0.04 -22.35
CA MET A 107 12.12 -0.43 -22.59
C MET A 107 11.20 0.80 -22.69
N ILE A 108 11.47 1.82 -21.87
CA ILE A 108 10.71 3.08 -21.87
C ILE A 108 11.04 3.89 -23.13
N GLU A 109 12.31 3.92 -23.55
CA GLU A 109 12.74 4.60 -24.77
C GLU A 109 12.20 3.92 -26.02
N ALA A 110 12.20 2.57 -26.08
CA ALA A 110 11.58 1.81 -27.16
C ALA A 110 10.07 2.10 -27.27
N ALA A 111 9.35 2.10 -26.14
CA ALA A 111 7.92 2.43 -26.11
C ALA A 111 7.64 3.86 -26.62
N ARG A 112 8.49 4.83 -26.26
CA ARG A 112 8.41 6.21 -26.79
C ARG A 112 8.76 6.28 -28.28
N GLY A 113 9.74 5.51 -28.74
CA GLY A 113 10.13 5.40 -30.15
C GLY A 113 9.01 4.84 -31.03
N MET A 114 8.13 4.00 -30.47
CA MET A 114 6.89 3.53 -31.11
C MET A 114 5.73 4.55 -31.08
N GLY A 115 5.98 5.80 -30.64
CA GLY A 115 4.98 6.88 -30.63
C GLY A 115 4.06 6.90 -29.40
N MET A 116 4.35 6.13 -28.34
CA MET A 116 3.52 6.15 -27.13
C MET A 116 3.72 7.44 -26.32
N SER A 117 2.60 8.05 -25.90
CA SER A 117 2.61 9.16 -24.95
C SER A 117 3.04 8.68 -23.55
N GLY A 118 3.52 9.58 -22.68
CA GLY A 118 3.94 9.23 -21.32
C GLY A 118 2.85 8.64 -20.41
N ARG A 119 1.57 8.77 -20.78
CA ARG A 119 0.45 8.05 -20.15
C ARG A 119 0.27 6.66 -20.78
N GLY A 120 0.43 6.54 -22.10
CA GLY A 120 0.43 5.27 -22.81
C GLY A 120 1.53 4.34 -22.32
N VAL A 121 2.76 4.86 -22.16
CA VAL A 121 3.89 4.11 -21.61
C VAL A 121 3.61 3.65 -20.17
N LEU A 122 3.10 4.54 -19.30
CA LEU A 122 2.74 4.16 -17.93
C LEU A 122 1.71 3.02 -17.90
N LEU A 123 0.58 3.19 -18.62
CA LEU A 123 -0.54 2.25 -18.50
C LEU A 123 -0.31 0.93 -19.22
N LYS A 124 0.41 0.94 -20.35
CA LYS A 124 0.58 -0.24 -21.22
C LYS A 124 1.93 -0.95 -21.05
N VAL A 125 2.93 -0.29 -20.47
CA VAL A 125 4.28 -0.85 -20.32
C VAL A 125 4.68 -0.87 -18.85
N GLU A 126 4.74 0.30 -18.20
CA GLU A 126 5.29 0.38 -16.85
C GLU A 126 4.42 -0.33 -15.81
N LEU A 127 3.11 -0.07 -15.80
CA LEU A 127 2.20 -0.69 -14.84
C LEU A 127 2.16 -2.22 -14.98
N PRO A 128 1.93 -2.81 -16.18
CA PRO A 128 1.95 -4.27 -16.35
C PRO A 128 3.25 -4.93 -15.87
N LEU A 129 4.40 -4.31 -16.15
CA LEU A 129 5.71 -4.81 -15.71
C LEU A 129 5.92 -4.66 -14.20
N ALA A 130 5.34 -3.62 -13.58
CA ALA A 130 5.41 -3.39 -12.14
C ALA A 130 4.40 -4.21 -11.32
N VAL A 131 3.35 -4.78 -11.94
CA VAL A 131 2.28 -5.54 -11.26
C VAL A 131 2.83 -6.60 -10.29
N PRO A 132 3.81 -7.45 -10.65
CA PRO A 132 4.29 -8.51 -9.75
C PRO A 132 4.84 -7.95 -8.43
N LEU A 133 5.57 -6.84 -8.48
CA LEU A 133 6.08 -6.17 -7.29
C LEU A 133 4.95 -5.49 -6.52
N ILE A 134 4.04 -4.77 -7.21
CA ILE A 134 2.88 -4.15 -6.56
C ILE A 134 2.11 -5.22 -5.76
N LEU A 135 1.82 -6.37 -6.36
CA LEU A 135 1.14 -7.50 -5.72
C LEU A 135 1.92 -8.07 -4.53
N ALA A 136 3.25 -8.11 -4.58
CA ALA A 136 4.06 -8.47 -3.43
C ALA A 136 3.84 -7.50 -2.26
N GLY A 137 3.78 -6.19 -2.55
CA GLY A 137 3.41 -5.17 -1.55
C GLY A 137 2.00 -5.33 -1.01
N VAL A 138 1.02 -5.61 -1.89
CA VAL A 138 -0.37 -5.88 -1.49
C VAL A 138 -0.45 -7.08 -0.57
N ARG A 139 0.28 -8.16 -0.86
CA ARG A 139 0.34 -9.35 -0.03
C ARG A 139 0.85 -9.02 1.37
N THR A 140 1.92 -8.25 1.49
CA THR A 140 2.44 -7.82 2.80
C THR A 140 1.43 -6.96 3.55
N ALA A 141 0.77 -6.01 2.88
CA ALA A 141 -0.28 -5.20 3.48
C ALA A 141 -1.49 -6.03 3.94
N LEU A 142 -1.86 -7.08 3.18
CA LEU A 142 -2.91 -8.00 3.57
C LEU A 142 -2.53 -8.79 4.82
N VAL A 143 -1.29 -9.27 4.93
CA VAL A 143 -0.79 -9.94 6.14
C VAL A 143 -0.89 -9.01 7.35
N LEU A 144 -0.57 -7.71 7.19
CA LEU A 144 -0.66 -6.70 8.24
C LEU A 144 -2.10 -6.27 8.58
N ASN A 145 -3.03 -6.38 7.63
CA ASN A 145 -4.44 -6.09 7.85
C ASN A 145 -5.20 -7.25 8.53
N VAL A 146 -4.74 -8.48 8.30
CA VAL A 146 -5.39 -9.72 8.80
C VAL A 146 -4.77 -10.20 10.11
N GLY A 147 -3.44 -10.13 10.22
CA GLY A 147 -2.69 -10.51 11.43
C GLY A 147 -2.70 -9.42 12.48
#